data_AF-A0A151EYB6-F1
#
_entry.id   AF-A0A151EYB6-F1
#
_cell.length_a   1.000
_cell.length_b   1.000
_cell.length_c   1.000
_cell.angle_alpha   90.00
_cell.angle_beta   90.00
_cell.angle_gamma   90.00
#
_symmetry.space_group_name_H-M   'P 1'
#
loop_
_entity.id
_entity.type
_entity.pdbx_description
1 polymer ?
#
loop_
_entity_poly.entity_id
_entity_poly.type
_entity_poly.pdbx_seq_one_letter_code
_entity_poly.pdbx_strand_id
1 'polypeptide(L)'
;MSKIRKKDPCPCGSGKRYKDCCLKKKKGKGEIPQKTSSRLSEEELGEIFDEKKFQERLNEFVRAYAEGTLKERIKESLESGWECEKVEEMSTEEIIEKLDSMNVHFNKDQFKKQVQQYISAIELAEDHYYTQDWKGKEDEDFIWIAVMELWNQLIPDKVNLEMVDSAIFEGYFDLDRGDYTRVLEQWENAWDMVKKIIPPEITAIEEADRFISSLPVFRLTYSLFDWCQDFMDFYNGDLVPLYSELEDESWIKKRIVYVTEFCEQFPDTDDTVIEPMLRTEAVSCALLGDREKAEPLFEGLVERFPDSALTYICWGDMYVIVDPPDYDKAEKIYRRGLTQCPGGRNEIFERIKDLKEKIL
;
A
#
# COMPACT_ATOMS: atom_id res chain seq x y z
N MET A 1 43.78 19.07 -7.15
CA MET A 1 43.16 18.05 -8.03
C MET A 1 42.94 18.65 -9.41
N SER A 2 43.49 18.04 -10.46
CA SER A 2 43.40 18.54 -11.85
C SER A 2 41.96 18.50 -12.37
N LYS A 3 41.47 19.61 -12.94
CA LYS A 3 40.11 19.67 -13.55
C LYS A 3 40.04 18.74 -14.77
N ILE A 4 39.21 17.69 -14.70
CA ILE A 4 38.92 16.77 -15.81
C ILE A 4 38.27 17.56 -16.96
N ARG A 5 38.83 17.48 -18.16
CA ARG A 5 38.30 18.15 -19.36
C ARG A 5 37.27 17.26 -20.05
N LYS A 6 36.33 17.87 -20.77
CA LYS A 6 35.21 17.18 -21.45
C LYS A 6 35.64 16.02 -22.36
N LYS A 7 36.81 16.12 -23.01
CA LYS A 7 37.32 15.11 -23.95
C LYS A 7 38.16 14.02 -23.27
N ASP A 8 38.50 14.18 -22.00
CA ASP A 8 39.34 13.24 -21.26
C ASP A 8 38.57 11.92 -21.02
N PRO A 9 39.25 10.79 -20.81
CA PRO A 9 38.62 9.54 -20.39
C PRO A 9 37.81 9.73 -19.10
N CYS A 10 36.64 9.10 -19.03
CA CYS A 10 35.75 9.24 -17.88
C CYS A 10 36.35 8.54 -16.65
N PRO A 11 36.42 9.19 -15.48
CA PRO A 11 37.05 8.63 -14.29
C PRO A 11 36.30 7.45 -13.67
N CYS A 12 35.07 7.16 -14.12
CA CYS A 12 34.29 5.99 -13.67
C CYS A 12 34.71 4.67 -14.33
N GLY A 13 35.78 4.65 -15.13
CA GLY A 13 36.30 3.42 -15.75
C GLY A 13 35.51 2.91 -16.96
N SER A 14 34.51 3.64 -17.45
CA SER A 14 33.62 3.18 -18.53
C SER A 14 34.24 3.12 -19.94
N GLY A 15 35.51 3.50 -20.10
CA GLY A 15 36.19 3.61 -21.40
C GLY A 15 35.67 4.73 -22.32
N LYS A 16 34.61 5.46 -21.94
CA LYS A 16 34.03 6.58 -22.71
C LYS A 16 34.67 7.92 -22.31
N ARG A 17 34.52 8.95 -23.16
CA ARG A 17 34.93 10.34 -22.83
C ARG A 17 34.01 10.91 -21.74
N TYR A 18 34.57 11.75 -20.85
CA TYR A 18 33.86 12.31 -19.70
C TYR A 18 32.55 13.02 -20.08
N LYS A 19 32.55 13.79 -21.18
CA LYS A 19 31.34 14.47 -21.70
C LYS A 19 30.22 13.53 -22.13
N ASP A 20 30.56 12.32 -22.57
CA ASP A 20 29.62 11.35 -23.15
C ASP A 20 29.17 10.31 -22.10
N CYS A 21 29.63 10.45 -20.84
CA CYS A 21 29.34 9.53 -19.74
C CYS A 21 28.88 10.29 -18.48
N CYS A 22 29.71 10.39 -17.45
CA CYS A 22 29.30 10.99 -16.16
C CYS A 22 28.87 12.45 -16.27
N LEU A 23 29.44 13.24 -17.19
CA LEU A 23 28.98 14.62 -17.38
C LEU A 23 27.61 14.70 -18.04
N LYS A 24 27.29 13.77 -18.95
CA LYS A 24 25.95 13.63 -19.54
C LYS A 24 24.93 13.20 -18.49
N LYS A 25 25.31 12.28 -17.60
CA LYS A 25 24.48 11.86 -16.45
C LYS A 25 24.26 13.00 -15.43
N LYS A 26 25.28 13.84 -15.19
CA LYS A 26 25.14 15.03 -14.33
C LYS A 26 24.24 16.12 -14.93
N LYS A 27 24.18 16.22 -16.26
CA LYS A 27 23.24 17.13 -16.95
C LYS A 27 21.79 16.63 -16.96
N GLY A 28 21.54 15.38 -16.58
CA GLY A 28 20.20 14.82 -16.40
C GLY A 28 19.65 14.95 -14.98
N LYS A 29 20.36 15.64 -14.08
CA LYS A 29 19.92 15.93 -12.71
C LYS A 29 20.12 17.42 -12.44
N GLY A 30 19.06 18.21 -12.63
CA GLY A 30 19.06 19.63 -12.27
C GLY A 30 18.19 20.51 -13.15
N GLU A 31 16.90 20.21 -13.18
CA GLU A 31 15.80 21.19 -13.26
C GLU A 31 14.53 20.40 -12.92
N ILE A 32 13.98 20.63 -11.73
CA ILE A 32 12.62 20.20 -11.40
C ILE A 32 11.72 20.99 -12.35
N PRO A 33 10.96 20.35 -13.26
CA PRO A 33 9.94 21.09 -13.98
C PRO A 33 8.91 21.51 -12.94
N GLN A 34 8.76 22.83 -12.75
CA GLN A 34 7.51 23.37 -12.21
C GLN A 34 6.38 22.68 -12.97
N LYS A 35 5.33 22.24 -12.24
CA LYS A 35 4.08 21.73 -12.79
C LYS A 35 3.55 22.69 -13.87
N THR A 36 3.97 22.49 -15.10
CA THR A 36 3.17 22.73 -16.29
C THR A 36 2.81 21.35 -16.76
N SER A 37 1.53 20.99 -16.56
CA SER A 37 0.85 19.98 -17.36
C SER A 37 1.46 19.98 -18.76
N SER A 38 2.28 18.96 -19.06
CA SER A 38 2.55 18.62 -20.45
C SER A 38 1.21 18.11 -20.95
N ARG A 39 0.41 19.01 -21.51
CA ARG A 39 -0.69 18.63 -22.38
C ARG A 39 -0.06 17.71 -23.41
N LEU A 40 -0.47 16.45 -23.39
CA LEU A 40 -0.34 15.56 -24.53
C LEU A 40 -0.78 16.38 -25.76
N SER A 41 0.01 16.33 -26.84
CA SER A 41 -0.42 16.96 -28.08
C SER A 41 -1.72 16.32 -28.57
N GLU A 42 -2.52 17.05 -29.36
CA GLU A 42 -3.76 16.48 -29.95
C GLU A 42 -3.47 15.20 -30.75
N GLU A 43 -2.29 15.07 -31.36
CA GLU A 43 -1.86 13.84 -32.04
C GLU A 43 -1.54 12.69 -31.06
N GLU A 44 -0.92 12.96 -29.91
CA GLU A 44 -0.62 11.94 -28.88
C GLU A 44 -1.88 11.51 -28.11
N LEU A 45 -2.85 12.41 -27.92
CA LEU A 45 -4.18 12.06 -27.39
C LEU A 45 -4.98 11.21 -28.37
N GLY A 46 -4.86 11.47 -29.68
CA GLY A 46 -5.52 10.72 -30.73
C GLY A 46 -4.99 9.30 -30.94
N GLU A 47 -3.76 9.01 -30.51
CA GLU A 47 -3.22 7.64 -30.50
C GLU A 47 -3.62 6.85 -29.22
N ILE A 48 -3.85 7.54 -28.09
CA ILE A 48 -4.26 6.94 -26.80
C ILE A 48 -5.77 6.74 -26.71
N PHE A 49 -6.55 7.57 -27.40
CA PHE A 49 -8.00 7.42 -27.54
C PHE A 49 -8.35 7.40 -29.03
N ASP A 50 -8.95 6.30 -29.49
CA ASP A 50 -9.62 6.25 -30.80
C ASP A 50 -10.74 7.31 -30.80
N GLU A 51 -10.41 8.49 -31.30
CA GLU A 51 -11.26 9.70 -31.26
C GLU A 51 -12.61 9.44 -31.93
N LYS A 52 -12.63 8.56 -32.93
CA LYS A 52 -13.86 8.14 -33.60
C LYS A 52 -14.73 7.30 -32.67
N LYS A 53 -14.14 6.34 -31.95
CA LYS A 53 -14.84 5.50 -30.97
C LYS A 53 -15.31 6.30 -29.75
N PHE A 54 -14.54 7.30 -29.32
CA PHE A 54 -14.95 8.23 -28.28
C PHE A 54 -16.13 9.10 -28.73
N GLN A 55 -16.07 9.67 -29.94
CA GLN A 55 -17.16 10.44 -30.53
C GLN A 55 -18.40 9.59 -30.78
N GLU A 56 -18.26 8.32 -31.17
CA GLU A 56 -19.38 7.38 -31.30
C GLU A 56 -20.06 7.14 -29.95
N ARG A 57 -19.30 6.85 -28.88
CA ARG A 57 -19.85 6.69 -27.52
C ARG A 57 -20.51 7.97 -27.00
N LEU A 58 -19.90 9.13 -27.24
CA LEU A 58 -20.48 10.43 -26.86
C LEU A 58 -21.79 10.70 -27.59
N ASN A 59 -21.86 10.41 -28.89
CA ASN A 59 -23.07 10.58 -29.68
C ASN A 59 -24.19 9.62 -29.23
N GLU A 60 -23.86 8.39 -28.88
CA GLU A 60 -24.82 7.45 -28.28
C GLU A 60 -25.31 7.92 -26.92
N PHE A 61 -24.41 8.43 -26.08
CA PHE A 61 -24.75 8.98 -24.76
C PHE A 61 -25.68 10.20 -24.87
N VAL A 62 -25.37 11.13 -25.79
CA VAL A 62 -26.21 12.31 -26.06
C VAL A 62 -27.58 11.92 -26.60
N ARG A 63 -27.67 10.89 -27.45
CA ARG A 63 -28.96 10.36 -27.93
C ARG A 63 -29.77 9.73 -26.80
N ALA A 64 -29.15 8.87 -26.00
CA ALA A 64 -29.81 8.25 -24.84
C ALA A 64 -30.34 9.27 -23.84
N TYR A 65 -29.59 10.37 -23.62
CA TYR A 65 -30.04 11.48 -22.78
C TYR A 65 -31.24 12.21 -23.41
N ALA A 66 -31.19 12.52 -24.71
CA ALA A 66 -32.26 13.21 -25.42
C ALA A 66 -33.56 12.37 -25.50
N GLU A 67 -33.44 11.05 -25.57
CA GLU A 67 -34.56 10.10 -25.60
C GLU A 67 -35.11 9.77 -24.21
N GLY A 68 -34.46 10.24 -23.14
CA GLY A 68 -34.85 9.96 -21.76
C GLY A 68 -34.59 8.51 -21.31
N THR A 69 -33.85 7.73 -22.09
CA THR A 69 -33.53 6.30 -21.87
C THR A 69 -32.17 6.09 -21.20
N LEU A 70 -31.45 7.17 -20.89
CA LEU A 70 -30.10 7.10 -20.32
C LEU A 70 -30.08 6.37 -18.97
N LYS A 71 -31.09 6.58 -18.12
CA LYS A 71 -31.16 5.90 -16.83
C LYS A 71 -31.37 4.40 -16.99
N GLU A 72 -32.28 4.00 -17.88
CA GLU A 72 -32.56 2.61 -18.20
C GLU A 72 -31.35 1.94 -18.86
N ARG A 73 -30.62 2.64 -19.74
CA ARG A 73 -29.40 2.11 -20.38
C ARG A 73 -28.22 2.00 -19.43
N ILE A 74 -28.01 2.97 -18.54
CA ILE A 74 -26.99 2.87 -17.48
C ILE A 74 -27.36 1.71 -16.55
N LYS A 75 -28.64 1.60 -16.19
CA LYS A 75 -29.14 0.50 -15.37
C LYS A 75 -28.95 -0.85 -16.07
N GLU A 76 -29.33 -0.98 -17.34
CA GLU A 76 -29.12 -2.20 -18.14
C GLU A 76 -27.64 -2.53 -18.27
N SER A 77 -26.77 -1.55 -18.47
CA SER A 77 -25.31 -1.76 -18.57
C SER A 77 -24.69 -2.20 -17.24
N LEU A 78 -25.18 -1.69 -16.11
CA LEU A 78 -24.76 -2.12 -14.77
C LEU A 78 -25.31 -3.52 -14.45
N GLU A 79 -26.57 -3.78 -14.83
CA GLU A 79 -27.21 -5.09 -14.65
C GLU A 79 -26.56 -6.16 -15.54
N SER A 80 -26.11 -5.79 -16.75
CA SER A 80 -25.48 -6.71 -17.71
C SER A 80 -23.97 -6.87 -17.54
N GLY A 81 -23.30 -5.99 -16.79
CA GLY A 81 -21.85 -6.09 -16.53
C GLY A 81 -21.52 -7.26 -15.59
N TRP A 82 -20.34 -7.83 -15.73
CA TRP A 82 -19.84 -8.83 -14.79
C TRP A 82 -19.22 -8.16 -13.57
N GLU A 83 -19.59 -8.67 -12.40
CA GLU A 83 -19.08 -8.25 -11.08
C GLU A 83 -18.57 -9.50 -10.36
N CYS A 84 -17.57 -9.36 -9.48
CA CYS A 84 -17.01 -10.49 -8.73
C CYS A 84 -18.10 -11.27 -7.99
N GLU A 85 -19.00 -10.57 -7.30
CA GLU A 85 -20.13 -11.16 -6.57
C GLU A 85 -21.01 -12.08 -7.46
N LYS A 86 -21.28 -11.68 -8.71
CA LYS A 86 -22.08 -12.48 -9.65
C LYS A 86 -21.38 -13.79 -10.01
N VAL A 87 -20.05 -13.79 -10.10
CA VAL A 87 -19.26 -14.97 -10.44
C VAL A 87 -19.03 -15.86 -9.23
N GLU A 88 -18.87 -15.29 -8.04
CA GLU A 88 -18.81 -16.01 -6.75
C GLU A 88 -20.08 -16.83 -6.48
N GLU A 89 -21.25 -16.36 -6.92
CA GLU A 89 -22.51 -17.10 -6.81
C GLU A 89 -22.62 -18.30 -7.78
N MET A 90 -21.77 -18.35 -8.83
CA MET A 90 -21.75 -19.43 -9.80
C MET A 90 -20.95 -20.63 -9.26
N SER A 91 -21.41 -21.85 -9.56
CA SER A 91 -20.61 -23.04 -9.33
C SER A 91 -19.37 -23.07 -10.22
N THR A 92 -18.32 -23.78 -9.78
CA THR A 92 -17.11 -24.00 -10.57
C THR A 92 -17.41 -24.48 -11.99
N GLU A 93 -18.37 -25.39 -12.14
CA GLU A 93 -18.78 -25.93 -13.43
C GLU A 93 -19.51 -24.88 -14.30
N GLU A 94 -20.39 -24.06 -13.73
CA GLU A 94 -21.06 -22.97 -14.45
C GLU A 94 -20.06 -21.92 -14.97
N ILE A 95 -19.04 -21.60 -14.19
CA ILE A 95 -17.97 -20.68 -14.61
C ILE A 95 -17.23 -21.26 -15.82
N ILE A 96 -16.87 -22.54 -15.77
CA ILE A 96 -16.17 -23.22 -16.87
C ILE A 96 -17.05 -23.31 -18.11
N GLU A 97 -18.34 -23.64 -17.96
CA GLU A 97 -19.29 -23.68 -19.08
C GLU A 97 -19.47 -22.31 -19.73
N LYS A 98 -19.50 -21.24 -18.94
CA LYS A 98 -19.56 -19.88 -19.47
C LYS A 98 -18.29 -19.51 -20.23
N LEU A 99 -17.10 -19.85 -19.72
CA LEU A 99 -15.84 -19.68 -20.44
C LEU A 99 -15.84 -20.44 -21.79
N ASP A 100 -16.26 -21.71 -21.79
CA ASP A 100 -16.34 -22.51 -23.02
C ASP A 100 -17.34 -21.92 -24.03
N SER A 101 -18.45 -21.34 -23.57
CA SER A 101 -19.42 -20.65 -24.43
C SER A 101 -18.81 -19.43 -25.16
N MET A 102 -17.79 -18.82 -24.55
CA MET A 102 -17.01 -17.72 -25.10
C MET A 102 -15.81 -18.20 -25.93
N ASN A 103 -15.69 -19.50 -26.21
CA ASN A 103 -14.52 -20.11 -26.87
C ASN A 103 -13.22 -19.97 -26.06
N VAL A 104 -13.33 -19.89 -24.74
CA VAL A 104 -12.20 -19.89 -23.79
C VAL A 104 -12.14 -21.25 -23.12
N HIS A 105 -11.22 -22.10 -23.56
CA HIS A 105 -11.09 -23.43 -23.01
C HIS A 105 -10.35 -23.42 -21.68
N PHE A 106 -10.94 -24.06 -20.67
CA PHE A 106 -10.37 -24.18 -19.33
C PHE A 106 -10.06 -25.63 -18.97
N ASN A 107 -8.82 -25.91 -18.58
CA ASN A 107 -8.40 -27.23 -18.09
C ASN A 107 -7.88 -27.14 -16.64
N LYS A 108 -8.57 -27.79 -15.71
CA LYS A 108 -8.25 -27.75 -14.27
C LYS A 108 -6.80 -28.16 -13.95
N ASP A 109 -6.26 -29.19 -14.62
CA ASP A 109 -4.89 -29.68 -14.35
C ASP A 109 -3.82 -28.76 -14.92
N GLN A 110 -4.07 -28.16 -16.09
CA GLN A 110 -3.20 -27.17 -16.69
C GLN A 110 -3.18 -25.89 -15.86
N PHE A 111 -4.37 -25.41 -15.46
CA PHE A 111 -4.52 -24.22 -14.63
C PHE A 111 -3.73 -24.34 -13.33
N LYS A 112 -3.85 -25.48 -12.63
CA LYS A 112 -3.08 -25.76 -11.40
C LYS A 112 -1.56 -25.66 -11.59
N LYS A 113 -1.05 -25.99 -12.78
CA LYS A 113 0.38 -25.85 -13.11
C LYS A 113 0.75 -24.42 -13.46
N GLN A 114 -0.08 -23.74 -14.25
CA GLN A 114 0.15 -22.36 -14.67
C GLN A 114 0.18 -21.44 -13.45
N VAL A 115 -0.83 -21.53 -12.57
CA VAL A 115 -0.95 -20.72 -11.36
C VAL A 115 0.33 -20.72 -10.53
N GLN A 116 1.12 -21.80 -10.50
CA GLN A 116 2.39 -21.83 -9.75
C GLN A 116 3.39 -20.74 -10.16
N GLN A 117 3.31 -20.25 -11.40
CA GLN A 117 4.24 -19.27 -11.97
C GLN A 117 3.74 -17.82 -11.87
N TYR A 118 2.51 -17.60 -11.41
CA TYR A 118 1.91 -16.28 -11.32
C TYR A 118 1.61 -15.89 -9.87
N ILE A 119 1.48 -14.59 -9.66
CA ILE A 119 0.96 -13.96 -8.44
C ILE A 119 -0.26 -13.07 -8.73
N SER A 120 -0.67 -12.92 -9.98
CA SER A 120 -1.84 -12.14 -10.41
C SER A 120 -2.70 -13.02 -11.33
N ALA A 121 -3.99 -13.06 -11.05
CA ALA A 121 -4.99 -13.72 -11.87
C ALA A 121 -5.19 -12.99 -13.20
N ILE A 122 -5.08 -11.66 -13.21
CA ILE A 122 -5.17 -10.85 -14.44
C ILE A 122 -4.00 -11.16 -15.39
N GLU A 123 -2.75 -11.19 -14.90
CA GLU A 123 -1.60 -11.58 -15.74
C GLU A 123 -1.75 -13.00 -16.29
N LEU A 124 -2.23 -13.93 -15.46
CA LEU A 124 -2.49 -15.30 -15.88
C LEU A 124 -3.56 -15.36 -16.97
N ALA A 125 -4.63 -14.55 -16.84
CA ALA A 125 -5.69 -14.42 -17.83
C ALA A 125 -5.14 -13.87 -19.16
N GLU A 126 -4.35 -12.81 -19.11
CA GLU A 126 -3.71 -12.18 -20.27
C GLU A 126 -2.82 -13.16 -21.05
N ASP A 127 -1.94 -13.88 -20.36
CA ASP A 127 -0.97 -14.76 -21.02
C ASP A 127 -1.59 -16.05 -21.59
N HIS A 128 -2.71 -16.54 -21.04
CA HIS A 128 -3.23 -17.88 -21.36
C HIS A 128 -4.68 -17.96 -21.81
N TYR A 129 -5.51 -16.97 -21.49
CA TYR A 129 -6.95 -17.02 -21.73
C TYR A 129 -7.37 -15.98 -22.76
N TYR A 130 -6.89 -14.75 -22.66
CA TYR A 130 -7.11 -13.72 -23.69
C TYR A 130 -6.32 -13.98 -24.98
N THR A 131 -5.29 -14.84 -24.95
CA THR A 131 -4.58 -15.30 -26.16
C THR A 131 -5.35 -16.33 -26.99
N GLN A 132 -6.46 -16.86 -26.47
CA GLN A 132 -7.34 -17.76 -27.22
C GLN A 132 -8.24 -16.97 -28.20
N ASP A 133 -8.88 -17.66 -29.14
CA ASP A 133 -9.84 -17.05 -30.09
C ASP A 133 -11.20 -16.78 -29.42
N TRP A 134 -11.19 -16.05 -28.32
CA TRP A 134 -12.36 -15.81 -27.48
C TRP A 134 -13.39 -14.90 -28.19
N LYS A 135 -14.65 -14.99 -27.75
CA LYS A 135 -15.82 -14.32 -28.35
C LYS A 135 -16.69 -13.69 -27.27
N GLY A 136 -17.53 -12.74 -27.67
CA GLY A 136 -18.46 -12.05 -26.78
C GLY A 136 -17.77 -10.89 -26.08
N LYS A 137 -17.55 -9.79 -26.80
CA LYS A 137 -16.81 -8.62 -26.31
C LYS A 137 -17.50 -7.93 -25.13
N GLU A 138 -18.82 -8.02 -25.09
CA GLU A 138 -19.67 -7.60 -23.99
C GLU A 138 -19.39 -8.35 -22.68
N ASP A 139 -18.84 -9.56 -22.75
CA ASP A 139 -18.52 -10.41 -21.61
C ASP A 139 -17.00 -10.46 -21.34
N GLU A 140 -16.18 -9.60 -21.97
CA GLU A 140 -14.71 -9.63 -21.89
C GLU A 140 -14.18 -9.66 -20.45
N ASP A 141 -14.81 -8.90 -19.55
CA ASP A 141 -14.46 -8.84 -18.13
C ASP A 141 -14.72 -10.16 -17.39
N PHE A 142 -15.65 -10.99 -17.86
CA PHE A 142 -15.92 -12.29 -17.26
C PHE A 142 -14.67 -13.17 -17.22
N ILE A 143 -13.78 -13.07 -18.21
CA ILE A 143 -12.63 -13.98 -18.33
C ILE A 143 -11.68 -13.81 -17.14
N TRP A 144 -11.25 -12.58 -16.82
CA TRP A 144 -10.33 -12.36 -15.71
C TRP A 144 -11.01 -12.59 -14.36
N ILE A 145 -12.30 -12.25 -14.21
CA ILE A 145 -13.07 -12.50 -12.98
C ILE A 145 -13.21 -14.02 -12.75
N ALA A 146 -13.53 -14.78 -13.80
CA ALA A 146 -13.62 -16.23 -13.76
C ALA A 146 -12.27 -16.88 -13.43
N VAL A 147 -11.17 -16.39 -14.00
CA VAL A 147 -9.82 -16.89 -13.70
C VAL A 147 -9.46 -16.66 -12.23
N MET A 148 -9.79 -15.48 -11.69
CA MET A 148 -9.61 -15.17 -10.27
C MET A 148 -10.45 -16.08 -9.38
N GLU A 149 -11.74 -16.25 -9.68
CA GLU A 149 -12.62 -17.07 -8.84
C GLU A 149 -12.29 -18.57 -8.93
N LEU A 150 -11.90 -19.07 -10.10
CA LEU A 150 -11.40 -20.43 -10.25
C LEU A 150 -10.07 -20.64 -9.52
N TRP A 151 -9.22 -19.61 -9.42
CA TRP A 151 -8.02 -19.65 -8.58
C TRP A 151 -8.41 -19.87 -7.12
N ASN A 152 -9.30 -19.03 -6.59
CA ASN A 152 -9.77 -19.07 -5.21
C ASN A 152 -10.34 -20.46 -4.86
N GLN A 153 -11.17 -21.03 -5.73
CA GLN A 153 -11.80 -22.33 -5.47
C GLN A 153 -10.87 -23.54 -5.65
N LEU A 154 -10.02 -23.53 -6.68
CA LEU A 154 -9.22 -24.71 -7.04
C LEU A 154 -7.88 -24.79 -6.31
N ILE A 155 -7.38 -23.65 -5.83
CA ILE A 155 -6.05 -23.50 -5.21
C ILE A 155 -6.12 -22.47 -4.06
N PRO A 156 -7.00 -22.68 -3.06
CA PRO A 156 -7.27 -21.70 -1.99
C PRO A 156 -6.03 -21.37 -1.14
N ASP A 157 -5.05 -22.27 -1.08
CA ASP A 157 -3.83 -22.07 -0.31
C ASP A 157 -2.86 -21.06 -0.97
N LYS A 158 -3.06 -20.72 -2.25
CA LYS A 158 -2.19 -19.80 -2.99
C LYS A 158 -2.89 -18.46 -3.21
N VAL A 159 -2.34 -17.41 -2.60
CA VAL A 159 -2.83 -16.04 -2.71
C VAL A 159 -2.47 -15.43 -4.08
N ASN A 160 -3.37 -14.58 -4.60
CA ASN A 160 -3.11 -13.69 -5.75
C ASN A 160 -3.24 -12.20 -5.35
N LEU A 161 -2.70 -11.30 -6.17
CA LEU A 161 -2.65 -9.86 -5.91
C LEU A 161 -4.02 -9.20 -5.95
N GLU A 162 -4.96 -9.72 -6.73
CA GLU A 162 -6.33 -9.19 -6.79
C GLU A 162 -7.07 -9.39 -5.46
N MET A 163 -6.80 -10.49 -4.75
CA MET A 163 -7.30 -10.69 -3.38
C MET A 163 -6.73 -9.67 -2.40
N VAL A 164 -5.43 -9.32 -2.53
CA VAL A 164 -4.81 -8.27 -1.72
C VAL A 164 -5.47 -6.92 -2.00
N ASP A 165 -5.62 -6.57 -3.28
CA ASP A 165 -6.20 -5.30 -3.68
C ASP A 165 -7.64 -5.15 -3.21
N SER A 166 -8.44 -6.22 -3.36
CA SER A 166 -9.81 -6.26 -2.89
C SER A 166 -9.90 -6.07 -1.37
N ALA A 167 -9.08 -6.79 -0.58
CA ALA A 167 -9.10 -6.63 0.89
C ALA A 167 -8.68 -5.23 1.33
N ILE A 168 -7.69 -4.61 0.67
CA ILE A 168 -7.30 -3.22 0.94
C ILE A 168 -8.46 -2.27 0.62
N PHE A 169 -9.03 -2.40 -0.57
CA PHE A 169 -10.12 -1.56 -1.06
C PHE A 169 -11.36 -1.65 -0.17
N GLU A 170 -11.80 -2.87 0.18
CA GLU A 170 -12.95 -3.09 1.07
C GLU A 170 -12.71 -2.50 2.46
N GLY A 171 -11.48 -2.57 2.99
CA GLY A 171 -11.18 -1.94 4.26
C GLY A 171 -11.32 -0.40 4.23
N TYR A 172 -10.96 0.27 3.13
CA TYR A 172 -11.26 1.71 3.00
C TYR A 172 -12.77 1.98 2.87
N PHE A 173 -13.49 1.11 2.19
CA PHE A 173 -14.94 1.23 2.04
C PHE A 173 -15.70 1.03 3.37
N ASP A 174 -15.25 0.08 4.19
CA ASP A 174 -15.75 -0.13 5.54
C ASP A 174 -15.36 1.01 6.49
N LEU A 175 -14.19 1.63 6.28
CA LEU A 175 -13.75 2.82 7.02
C LEU A 175 -14.69 4.00 6.76
N ASP A 176 -15.03 4.26 5.50
CA ASP A 176 -15.99 5.32 5.11
C ASP A 176 -17.39 5.10 5.71
N ARG A 177 -17.77 3.85 5.95
CA ARG A 177 -19.03 3.46 6.60
C ARG A 177 -18.97 3.48 8.12
N GLY A 178 -17.77 3.59 8.70
CA GLY A 178 -17.53 3.55 10.13
C GLY A 178 -17.63 2.15 10.75
N ASP A 179 -17.48 1.08 9.95
CA ASP A 179 -17.45 -0.30 10.44
C ASP A 179 -16.02 -0.74 10.77
N TYR A 180 -15.48 -0.20 11.86
CA TYR A 180 -14.07 -0.42 12.25
C TYR A 180 -13.72 -1.88 12.56
N THR A 181 -14.72 -2.72 12.89
CA THR A 181 -14.46 -4.15 13.08
C THR A 181 -14.11 -4.80 11.75
N ARG A 182 -14.87 -4.49 10.70
CA ARG A 182 -14.60 -4.99 9.36
C ARG A 182 -13.32 -4.43 8.75
N VAL A 183 -13.02 -3.14 8.97
CA VAL A 183 -11.73 -2.55 8.54
C VAL A 183 -10.57 -3.40 9.06
N LEU A 184 -10.60 -3.73 10.36
CA LEU A 184 -9.56 -4.54 10.98
C LEU A 184 -9.49 -5.94 10.37
N GLU A 185 -10.62 -6.61 10.18
CA GLU A 185 -10.67 -7.93 9.56
C GLU A 185 -10.08 -7.92 8.13
N GLN A 186 -10.45 -6.93 7.33
CA GLN A 186 -9.99 -6.79 5.95
C GLN A 186 -8.49 -6.48 5.86
N TRP A 187 -8.01 -5.50 6.63
CA TRP A 187 -6.61 -5.09 6.57
C TRP A 187 -5.66 -6.09 7.25
N GLU A 188 -6.09 -6.79 8.30
CA GLU A 188 -5.32 -7.93 8.86
C GLU A 188 -5.18 -9.06 7.82
N ASN A 189 -6.28 -9.39 7.12
CA ASN A 189 -6.25 -10.38 6.04
C ASN A 189 -5.36 -9.94 4.87
N ALA A 190 -5.47 -8.67 4.45
CA ALA A 190 -4.60 -8.09 3.43
C ALA A 190 -3.12 -8.20 3.82
N TRP A 191 -2.78 -7.90 5.07
CA TRP A 191 -1.41 -7.99 5.56
C TRP A 191 -0.87 -9.44 5.55
N ASP A 192 -1.68 -10.41 5.97
CA ASP A 192 -1.33 -11.83 5.89
C ASP A 192 -1.10 -12.30 4.46
N MET A 193 -1.82 -11.74 3.50
CA MET A 193 -1.65 -12.00 2.07
C MET A 193 -0.40 -11.33 1.49
N VAL A 194 -0.12 -10.07 1.86
CA VAL A 194 1.10 -9.34 1.47
C VAL A 194 2.36 -10.11 1.88
N LYS A 195 2.42 -10.59 3.14
CA LYS A 195 3.55 -11.40 3.64
C LYS A 195 3.80 -12.68 2.83
N LYS A 196 2.78 -13.24 2.18
CA LYS A 196 2.90 -14.46 1.36
C LYS A 196 3.32 -14.18 -0.08
N ILE A 197 2.94 -13.01 -0.61
CA ILE A 197 3.22 -12.63 -2.01
C ILE A 197 4.59 -11.98 -2.15
N ILE A 198 4.95 -11.10 -1.21
CA ILE A 198 6.19 -10.36 -1.30
C ILE A 198 7.37 -11.28 -0.97
N PRO A 199 8.34 -11.46 -1.89
CA PRO A 199 9.51 -12.28 -1.62
C PRO A 199 10.28 -11.80 -0.37
N PRO A 200 10.82 -12.72 0.45
CA PRO A 200 11.55 -12.37 1.67
C PRO A 200 12.85 -11.59 1.40
N GLU A 201 13.35 -11.60 0.16
CA GLU A 201 14.51 -10.79 -0.25
C GLU A 201 14.17 -9.31 -0.45
N ILE A 202 12.88 -8.96 -0.52
CA ILE A 202 12.41 -7.57 -0.60
C ILE A 202 12.24 -7.05 0.83
N THR A 203 13.20 -6.26 1.28
CA THR A 203 13.32 -5.78 2.68
C THR A 203 12.94 -4.31 2.86
N ALA A 204 12.37 -3.67 1.84
CA ALA A 204 11.87 -2.30 1.90
C ALA A 204 10.50 -2.21 1.23
N ILE A 205 9.54 -1.52 1.85
CA ILE A 205 8.16 -1.43 1.33
C ILE A 205 8.11 -0.74 -0.05
N GLU A 206 9.00 0.22 -0.31
CA GLU A 206 9.10 0.88 -1.61
C GLU A 206 9.62 -0.07 -2.71
N GLU A 207 10.40 -1.09 -2.33
CA GLU A 207 10.80 -2.17 -3.23
C GLU A 207 9.66 -3.13 -3.51
N ALA A 208 8.79 -3.39 -2.52
CA ALA A 208 7.57 -4.17 -2.73
C ALA A 208 6.63 -3.49 -3.73
N ASP A 209 6.42 -2.17 -3.62
CA ASP A 209 5.65 -1.40 -4.60
C ASP A 209 6.26 -1.45 -5.99
N ARG A 210 7.59 -1.34 -6.10
CA ARG A 210 8.30 -1.46 -7.39
C ARG A 210 8.17 -2.85 -7.98
N PHE A 211 8.23 -3.88 -7.14
CA PHE A 211 8.06 -5.27 -7.54
C PHE A 211 6.66 -5.50 -8.14
N ILE A 212 5.61 -5.06 -7.46
CA ILE A 212 4.24 -5.15 -7.97
C ILE A 212 4.06 -4.30 -9.23
N SER A 213 4.55 -3.06 -9.22
CA SER A 213 4.45 -2.15 -10.36
C SER A 213 5.26 -2.60 -11.59
N SER A 214 6.14 -3.59 -11.44
CA SER A 214 6.88 -4.19 -12.55
C SER A 214 6.05 -5.18 -13.37
N LEU A 215 4.88 -5.59 -12.86
CA LEU A 215 3.95 -6.42 -13.60
C LEU A 215 3.45 -5.69 -14.87
N PRO A 216 3.26 -6.39 -16.01
CA PRO A 216 2.84 -5.77 -17.26
C PRO A 216 1.48 -5.07 -17.21
N VAL A 217 0.47 -5.70 -16.62
CA VAL A 217 -0.95 -5.35 -16.69
C VAL A 217 -1.49 -4.95 -15.32
N PHE A 218 -1.23 -5.72 -14.27
CA PHE A 218 -1.81 -5.48 -12.95
C PHE A 218 -1.15 -4.31 -12.21
N ARG A 219 -1.94 -3.50 -11.51
CA ARG A 219 -1.49 -2.48 -10.54
C ARG A 219 -2.44 -2.51 -9.35
N LEU A 220 -1.89 -2.41 -8.15
CA LEU A 220 -2.71 -2.17 -6.97
C LEU A 220 -3.39 -0.80 -7.09
N THR A 221 -4.63 -0.73 -6.59
CA THR A 221 -5.42 0.48 -6.46
C THR A 221 -4.76 1.46 -5.49
N TYR A 222 -4.20 0.93 -4.40
CA TYR A 222 -3.44 1.68 -3.40
C TYR A 222 -2.02 1.14 -3.30
N SER A 223 -1.02 2.02 -3.17
CA SER A 223 0.36 1.58 -2.94
C SER A 223 0.47 0.91 -1.57
N LEU A 224 1.32 -0.11 -1.45
CA LEU A 224 1.59 -0.73 -0.15
C LEU A 224 2.29 0.26 0.79
N PHE A 225 3.12 1.16 0.26
CA PHE A 225 3.74 2.23 1.04
C PHE A 225 2.69 3.10 1.75
N ASP A 226 1.67 3.58 1.03
CA ASP A 226 0.63 4.43 1.62
C ASP A 226 -0.29 3.60 2.54
N TRP A 227 -0.76 2.45 2.07
CA TRP A 227 -1.70 1.63 2.82
C TRP A 227 -1.13 1.09 4.15
N CYS A 228 0.13 0.65 4.18
CA CYS A 228 0.73 0.18 5.42
C CYS A 228 0.80 1.27 6.50
N GLN A 229 0.98 2.53 6.10
CA GLN A 229 0.94 3.68 7.01
C GLN A 229 -0.49 3.95 7.48
N ASP A 230 -1.46 3.96 6.56
CA ASP A 230 -2.88 4.11 6.91
C ASP A 230 -3.34 3.02 7.90
N PHE A 231 -2.86 1.78 7.72
CA PHE A 231 -3.18 0.70 8.65
C PHE A 231 -2.56 0.92 10.05
N MET A 232 -1.33 1.43 10.11
CA MET A 232 -0.72 1.84 11.38
C MET A 232 -1.53 2.98 12.03
N ASP A 233 -1.90 4.00 11.25
CA ASP A 233 -2.66 5.16 11.71
C ASP A 233 -4.07 4.76 12.20
N PHE A 234 -4.68 3.75 11.56
CA PHE A 234 -5.91 3.13 12.04
C PHE A 234 -5.72 2.45 13.40
N TYR A 235 -4.65 1.67 13.58
CA TYR A 235 -4.34 1.08 14.88
C TYR A 235 -4.03 2.12 15.96
N ASN A 236 -3.44 3.25 15.59
CA ASN A 236 -3.17 4.39 16.49
C ASN A 236 -4.41 5.24 16.78
N GLY A 237 -5.49 5.07 16.03
CA GLY A 237 -6.72 5.82 16.18
C GLY A 237 -6.79 7.13 15.43
N ASP A 238 -5.77 7.45 14.63
CA ASP A 238 -5.69 8.70 13.89
C ASP A 238 -6.77 8.79 12.79
N LEU A 239 -7.28 7.64 12.34
CA LEU A 239 -8.37 7.54 11.36
C LEU A 239 -9.76 7.35 12.00
N VAL A 240 -9.88 7.33 13.34
CA VAL A 240 -11.12 6.96 14.04
C VAL A 240 -11.58 8.06 15.02
N PRO A 241 -12.76 8.69 14.80
CA PRO A 241 -13.29 9.73 15.68
C PRO A 241 -13.58 9.31 17.14
N LEU A 242 -13.66 8.00 17.44
CA LEU A 242 -14.02 7.43 18.74
C LEU A 242 -13.00 6.36 19.21
N TYR A 243 -11.72 6.60 18.97
CA TYR A 243 -10.66 5.63 19.22
C TYR A 243 -10.62 5.05 20.64
N SER A 244 -10.89 5.85 21.67
CA SER A 244 -10.84 5.42 23.08
C SER A 244 -11.83 4.30 23.42
N GLU A 245 -12.85 4.07 22.58
CA GLU A 245 -13.81 2.97 22.76
C GLU A 245 -13.35 1.65 22.14
N LEU A 246 -12.32 1.68 21.29
CA LEU A 246 -11.75 0.52 20.59
C LEU A 246 -10.42 0.03 21.22
N GLU A 247 -9.67 0.93 21.87
CA GLU A 247 -8.35 0.61 22.42
C GLU A 247 -8.46 -0.21 23.72
N ASP A 248 -8.63 -1.52 23.58
CA ASP A 248 -8.49 -2.49 24.65
C ASP A 248 -7.15 -3.27 24.56
N GLU A 249 -6.89 -4.14 25.53
CA GLU A 249 -5.67 -4.95 25.58
C GLU A 249 -5.49 -5.82 24.32
N SER A 250 -6.58 -6.33 23.74
CA SER A 250 -6.56 -7.15 22.54
C SER A 250 -6.18 -6.33 21.31
N TRP A 251 -6.73 -5.12 21.19
CA TRP A 251 -6.39 -4.17 20.14
C TRP A 251 -4.91 -3.81 20.15
N ILE A 252 -4.36 -3.47 21.32
CA ILE A 252 -2.95 -3.10 21.47
C ILE A 252 -2.04 -4.29 21.12
N LYS A 253 -2.44 -5.52 21.46
CA LYS A 253 -1.69 -6.73 21.08
C LYS A 253 -1.64 -6.94 19.57
N LYS A 254 -2.77 -6.75 18.87
CA LYS A 254 -2.82 -6.81 17.40
C LYS A 254 -1.95 -5.74 16.74
N ARG A 255 -1.99 -4.50 17.26
CA ARG A 255 -1.09 -3.42 16.85
C ARG A 255 0.38 -3.83 16.95
N ILE A 256 0.80 -4.42 18.08
CA ILE A 256 2.17 -4.93 18.26
C ILE A 256 2.53 -5.97 17.20
N VAL A 257 1.64 -6.95 16.96
CA VAL A 257 1.88 -8.01 15.97
C VAL A 257 2.13 -7.38 14.60
N TYR A 258 1.22 -6.51 14.14
CA TYR A 258 1.34 -5.87 12.83
C TYR A 258 2.66 -5.08 12.67
N VAL A 259 2.96 -4.15 13.59
CA VAL A 259 4.16 -3.31 13.44
C VAL A 259 5.46 -4.09 13.61
N THR A 260 5.47 -5.15 14.42
CA THR A 260 6.63 -6.03 14.58
C THR A 260 6.86 -6.79 13.27
N GLU A 261 5.84 -7.43 12.73
CA GLU A 261 5.93 -8.16 11.46
C GLU A 261 6.31 -7.24 10.31
N PHE A 262 5.80 -6.01 10.27
CA PHE A 262 6.18 -5.01 9.28
C PHE A 262 7.69 -4.70 9.37
N CYS A 263 8.21 -4.43 10.57
CA CYS A 263 9.61 -4.13 10.77
C CYS A 263 10.54 -5.33 10.50
N GLU A 264 10.07 -6.55 10.76
CA GLU A 264 10.80 -7.79 10.47
C GLU A 264 10.87 -8.08 8.97
N GLN A 265 9.77 -7.87 8.24
CA GLN A 265 9.69 -8.07 6.80
C GLN A 265 10.41 -6.96 6.04
N PHE A 266 10.28 -5.70 6.49
CA PHE A 266 10.76 -4.52 5.76
C PHE A 266 11.75 -3.64 6.56
N PRO A 267 12.86 -4.19 7.09
CA PRO A 267 13.79 -3.46 7.95
C PRO A 267 14.54 -2.31 7.25
N ASP A 268 14.65 -2.35 5.92
CA ASP A 268 15.38 -1.37 5.09
C ASP A 268 14.45 -0.29 4.50
N THR A 269 13.18 -0.25 4.91
CA THR A 269 12.23 0.82 4.57
C THR A 269 12.75 2.18 5.02
N ASP A 270 12.41 3.25 4.28
CA ASP A 270 12.82 4.61 4.62
C ASP A 270 12.48 4.99 6.07
N ASP A 271 13.38 5.77 6.66
CA ASP A 271 13.32 6.13 8.07
C ASP A 271 12.00 6.86 8.44
N THR A 272 11.40 7.57 7.47
CA THR A 272 10.11 8.25 7.66
C THR A 272 8.93 7.32 7.94
N VAL A 273 9.03 6.05 7.58
CA VAL A 273 7.99 5.03 7.82
C VAL A 273 8.43 4.04 8.90
N ILE A 274 9.68 3.59 8.88
CA ILE A 274 10.16 2.58 9.83
C ILE A 274 10.27 3.14 11.27
N GLU A 275 10.60 4.43 11.44
CA GLU A 275 10.68 5.04 12.78
C GLU A 275 9.30 5.07 13.46
N PRO A 276 8.22 5.57 12.82
CA PRO A 276 6.87 5.45 13.36
C PRO A 276 6.48 4.03 13.76
N MET A 277 6.73 3.03 12.90
CA MET A 277 6.38 1.63 13.17
C MET A 277 7.07 1.10 14.44
N LEU A 278 8.40 1.28 14.54
CA LEU A 278 9.19 0.88 15.70
C LEU A 278 8.74 1.62 16.98
N ARG A 279 8.45 2.92 16.86
CA ARG A 279 7.94 3.71 17.99
C ARG A 279 6.56 3.24 18.43
N THR A 280 5.67 2.90 17.50
CA THR A 280 4.36 2.34 17.81
C THR A 280 4.48 1.02 18.55
N GLU A 281 5.47 0.15 18.22
CA GLU A 281 5.73 -1.06 19.01
C GLU A 281 6.08 -0.73 20.46
N ALA A 282 7.03 0.20 20.67
CA ALA A 282 7.48 0.62 22.00
C ALA A 282 6.36 1.24 22.83
N VAL A 283 5.58 2.15 22.24
CA VAL A 283 4.40 2.79 22.86
C VAL A 283 3.35 1.73 23.21
N SER A 284 3.10 0.77 22.34
CA SER A 284 2.14 -0.30 22.61
C SER A 284 2.55 -1.17 23.80
N CYS A 285 3.84 -1.53 23.89
CA CYS A 285 4.36 -2.28 25.04
C CYS A 285 4.20 -1.48 26.33
N ALA A 286 4.48 -0.16 26.28
CA ALA A 286 4.30 0.74 27.42
C ALA A 286 2.83 0.83 27.88
N LEU A 287 1.88 0.90 26.94
CA LEU A 287 0.44 0.95 27.23
C LEU A 287 -0.07 -0.35 27.87
N LEU A 288 0.52 -1.50 27.53
CA LEU A 288 0.27 -2.78 28.20
C LEU A 288 0.94 -2.89 29.59
N GLY A 289 1.72 -1.89 30.00
CA GLY A 289 2.49 -1.90 31.24
C GLY A 289 3.75 -2.76 31.19
N ASP A 290 4.13 -3.30 30.02
CA ASP A 290 5.34 -4.10 29.83
C ASP A 290 6.57 -3.21 29.63
N ARG A 291 7.02 -2.62 30.74
CA ARG A 291 8.19 -1.74 30.76
C ARG A 291 9.49 -2.46 30.45
N GLU A 292 9.58 -3.76 30.79
CA GLU A 292 10.77 -4.55 30.52
C GLU A 292 11.00 -4.71 29.02
N LYS A 293 9.90 -4.81 28.23
CA LYS A 293 9.97 -4.79 26.78
C LYS A 293 10.08 -3.37 26.21
N ALA A 294 9.34 -2.40 26.74
CA ALA A 294 9.28 -1.04 26.17
C ALA A 294 10.58 -0.23 26.32
N GLU A 295 11.26 -0.31 27.48
CA GLU A 295 12.47 0.47 27.75
C GLU A 295 13.60 0.21 26.71
N PRO A 296 14.02 -1.04 26.42
CA PRO A 296 15.09 -1.28 25.45
C PRO A 296 14.68 -0.88 24.02
N LEU A 297 13.39 -0.94 23.67
CA LEU A 297 12.90 -0.47 22.38
C LEU A 297 13.08 1.05 22.24
N PHE A 298 12.72 1.82 23.28
CA PHE A 298 12.96 3.26 23.28
C PHE A 298 14.45 3.62 23.31
N GLU A 299 15.28 2.87 24.03
CA GLU A 299 16.74 3.04 24.00
C GLU A 299 17.30 2.85 22.59
N GLY A 300 16.92 1.77 21.90
CA GLY A 300 17.33 1.52 20.52
C GLY A 300 16.83 2.60 19.55
N LEU A 301 15.60 3.09 19.75
CA LEU A 301 15.03 4.17 18.95
C LEU A 301 15.83 5.47 19.09
N VAL A 302 16.17 5.90 20.32
CA VAL A 302 16.96 7.15 20.49
C VAL A 302 18.42 7.00 20.09
N GLU A 303 18.93 5.76 19.97
CA GLU A 303 20.26 5.49 19.41
C GLU A 303 20.23 5.57 17.87
N ARG A 304 19.19 5.02 17.23
CA ARG A 304 19.03 5.05 15.76
C ARG A 304 18.55 6.43 15.27
N PHE A 305 17.65 7.06 15.99
CA PHE A 305 16.97 8.32 15.65
C PHE A 305 17.15 9.38 16.75
N PRO A 306 18.40 9.83 17.01
CA PRO A 306 18.71 10.69 18.15
C PRO A 306 18.06 12.07 18.10
N ASP A 307 17.60 12.52 16.93
CA ASP A 307 16.92 13.80 16.71
C ASP A 307 15.39 13.71 16.70
N SER A 308 14.81 12.53 16.91
CA SER A 308 13.36 12.33 17.04
C SER A 308 12.80 12.81 18.37
N ALA A 309 12.28 14.04 18.39
CA ALA A 309 11.67 14.62 19.59
C ALA A 309 10.49 13.79 20.10
N LEU A 310 9.66 13.25 19.19
CA LEU A 310 8.50 12.45 19.53
C LEU A 310 8.89 11.15 20.25
N THR A 311 9.99 10.51 19.87
CA THR A 311 10.51 9.32 20.57
C THR A 311 10.82 9.62 22.04
N TYR A 312 11.50 10.75 22.34
CA TYR A 312 11.76 11.14 23.73
C TYR A 312 10.47 11.49 24.50
N ILE A 313 9.48 12.09 23.82
CA ILE A 313 8.17 12.39 24.42
C ILE A 313 7.46 11.09 24.80
N CYS A 314 7.30 10.16 23.85
CA CYS A 314 6.65 8.87 24.09
C CYS A 314 7.37 8.06 25.19
N TRP A 315 8.71 8.08 25.19
CA TRP A 315 9.49 7.37 26.20
C TRP A 315 9.30 7.95 27.60
N GLY A 316 9.27 9.28 27.74
CA GLY A 316 8.98 9.90 29.03
C GLY A 316 7.52 9.72 29.46
N ASP A 317 6.57 9.74 28.52
CA ASP A 317 5.14 9.57 28.80
C ASP A 317 4.84 8.19 29.41
N MET A 318 5.59 7.16 29.02
CA MET A 318 5.53 5.83 29.66
C MET A 318 5.70 5.89 31.19
N TYR A 319 6.48 6.84 31.72
CA TYR A 319 6.68 7.04 33.16
C TYR A 319 5.63 7.94 33.81
N VAL A 320 4.81 8.62 33.01
CA VAL A 320 3.72 9.50 33.46
C VAL A 320 2.38 8.76 33.54
N ILE A 321 2.10 7.85 32.59
CA ILE A 321 0.81 7.15 32.48
C ILE A 321 0.63 5.98 33.46
N VAL A 322 1.61 5.75 34.33
CA VAL A 322 1.66 4.62 35.24
C VAL A 322 1.29 5.00 36.67
N ASP A 323 0.88 4.02 37.48
CA ASP A 323 0.53 4.21 38.89
C ASP A 323 1.47 3.43 39.84
N PRO A 324 2.24 4.10 40.74
CA PRO A 324 2.42 5.55 40.82
C PRO A 324 3.33 6.06 39.68
N PRO A 325 3.17 7.33 39.25
CA PRO A 325 4.00 7.93 38.22
C PRO A 325 5.43 8.20 38.69
N ASP A 326 6.40 8.08 37.78
CA ASP A 326 7.82 8.44 37.99
C ASP A 326 8.16 9.71 37.19
N TYR A 327 7.73 10.85 37.73
CA TYR A 327 7.94 12.15 37.09
C TYR A 327 9.42 12.54 36.99
N ASP A 328 10.26 12.11 37.93
CA ASP A 328 11.70 12.38 37.91
C ASP A 328 12.36 11.68 36.71
N LYS A 329 11.97 10.43 36.43
CA LYS A 329 12.47 9.70 35.27
C LYS A 329 11.94 10.30 33.96
N ALA A 330 10.65 10.64 33.90
CA ALA A 330 10.06 11.32 32.76
C ALA A 330 10.80 12.63 32.43
N GLU A 331 11.03 13.50 33.42
CA GLU A 331 11.72 14.78 33.22
C GLU A 331 13.16 14.60 32.71
N LYS A 332 13.89 13.60 33.23
CA LYS A 332 15.25 13.28 32.76
C LYS A 332 15.26 12.91 31.27
N ILE A 333 14.29 12.11 30.82
CA ILE A 333 14.17 11.69 29.43
C ILE A 333 13.84 12.89 28.54
N TYR A 334 12.86 13.73 28.92
CA TYR A 334 12.54 14.94 28.16
C TYR A 334 13.74 15.89 28.04
N ARG A 335 14.49 16.10 29.13
CA ARG A 335 15.69 16.95 29.11
C ARG A 335 16.80 16.39 28.23
N ARG A 336 16.95 15.06 28.17
CA ARG A 336 17.84 14.40 27.20
C ARG A 336 17.41 14.75 25.78
N GLY A 337 16.12 14.65 25.47
CA GLY A 337 15.54 15.06 24.18
C GLY A 337 15.82 16.53 23.83
N LEU A 338 15.64 17.48 24.75
CA LEU A 338 15.95 18.91 24.50
C LEU A 338 17.40 19.16 24.06
N THR A 339 18.32 18.32 24.56
CA THR A 339 19.75 18.39 24.27
C THR A 339 20.04 17.82 22.88
N GLN A 340 19.39 16.71 22.52
CA GLN A 340 19.67 15.95 21.29
C GLN A 340 18.82 16.38 20.08
N CYS A 341 17.66 16.99 20.30
CA CYS A 341 16.69 17.35 19.26
C CYS A 341 16.49 18.88 19.18
N PRO A 342 17.40 19.67 18.58
CA PRO A 342 17.23 21.12 18.47
C PRO A 342 15.97 21.53 17.71
N GLY A 343 15.54 20.71 16.74
CA GLY A 343 14.40 20.98 15.86
C GLY A 343 13.02 20.77 16.52
N GLY A 344 12.91 19.88 17.50
CA GLY A 344 11.64 19.55 18.18
C GLY A 344 11.60 20.00 19.65
N ARG A 345 12.30 21.10 19.96
CA ARG A 345 12.38 21.60 21.34
C ARG A 345 11.05 22.07 21.90
N ASN A 346 10.19 22.66 21.06
CA ASN A 346 8.94 23.25 21.53
C ASN A 346 7.99 22.17 22.07
N GLU A 347 7.88 21.06 21.34
CA GLU A 347 7.06 19.90 21.68
C GLU A 347 7.51 19.28 23.01
N ILE A 348 8.83 19.13 23.18
CA ILE A 348 9.40 18.62 24.43
C ILE A 348 9.22 19.62 25.58
N PHE A 349 9.33 20.93 25.32
CA PHE A 349 9.13 21.96 26.33
C PHE A 349 7.68 22.00 26.85
N GLU A 350 6.69 21.90 25.96
CA GLU A 350 5.29 21.81 26.38
C GLU A 350 5.09 20.56 27.24
N ARG A 351 5.66 19.42 26.88
CA ARG A 351 5.54 18.21 27.70
C ARG A 351 6.15 18.35 29.10
N ILE A 352 7.29 19.02 29.24
CA ILE A 352 7.90 19.33 30.56
C ILE A 352 7.01 20.30 31.36
N LYS A 353 6.36 21.25 30.70
CA LYS A 353 5.44 22.19 31.35
C LYS A 353 4.22 21.45 31.90
N ASP A 354 3.59 20.60 31.09
CA ASP A 354 2.46 19.76 31.52
C ASP A 354 2.83 18.88 32.72
N LEU A 355 4.04 18.30 32.70
CA LEU A 355 4.56 17.50 33.81
C LEU A 355 4.62 18.31 35.12
N LYS A 356 5.07 19.55 35.06
CA LYS A 356 5.18 20.43 36.25
C LYS A 356 3.81 20.82 36.81
N GLU A 357 2.81 20.98 35.96
CA GLU A 357 1.43 21.25 36.39
C GLU A 357 0.83 20.06 37.14
N LYS A 358 1.27 18.82 36.86
CA LYS A 358 0.83 17.58 37.56
C LYS A 358 1.53 17.31 38.89
N ILE A 359 2.69 17.93 39.14
CA ILE A 359 3.48 17.76 40.38
C ILE A 359 3.03 18.74 41.48
N LEU A 360 2.43 19.88 41.10
CA LEU A 360 1.87 20.89 41.99
C LEU A 360 0.48 20.51 42.48
#